data_AF-A0A955BPX1-F1
#
_entry.id   AF-A0A955BPX1-F1
#
_cell.length_a   1.000
_cell.length_b   1.000
_cell.length_c   1.000
_cell.angle_alpha   90.00
_cell.angle_beta   90.00
_cell.angle_gamma   90.00
#
_symmetry.space_group_name_H-M   'P 1'
#
loop_
_entity.id
_entity.type
_entity.pdbx_description
1 polymer ?
#
loop_
_entity_poly.entity_id
_entity_poly.type
_entity_poly.pdbx_seq_one_letter_code
_entity_poly.pdbx_strand_id
1 'polypeptide(L)'
;QIDGGTKPILTHGRKHLVIPTSLGVRFHDAQSGELIAVVGSGDFRRAEMAFSPSGVQLAIVSAGFVDVLDVTTGEATRSFPCELLRGSGEIGWIDEEYLFTSNGLIIHVPFRLIAWKYEIYAQLIKIFGEIPWILLDDMGNGSQILMPLELPPGEAVEAIASIDEENLLVVKPGDSISIDVQIQDDTFLAEEVRKAITEALIEAGMTVKEDSELKLVARTKTGDTEQVRYRDFGAFLNDPGEILDVTSRVYELELLLNGAEVWRRESVHAAPMHLRLEQGETTRTAIDRVLKPTGANFRGRLPSYVVRSEYREPLGTSKLLLAP
;
A
#
# COMPACT_ATOMS: atom_id res chain seq x y z
N GLN A 1 18.82 13.45 3.62
CA GLN A 1 17.64 14.16 3.08
C GLN A 1 16.42 13.32 3.40
N ILE A 2 15.45 13.89 4.12
CA ILE A 2 14.18 13.23 4.44
C ILE A 2 13.23 13.56 3.28
N ASP A 3 12.56 12.56 2.73
CA ASP A 3 11.61 12.74 1.63
C ASP A 3 10.39 13.54 2.14
N GLY A 4 9.83 14.44 1.33
CA GLY A 4 8.66 15.23 1.73
C GLY A 4 7.43 14.35 1.96
N GLY A 5 6.65 14.63 3.02
CA GLY A 5 5.41 13.91 3.35
C GLY A 5 5.60 12.59 4.10
N THR A 6 6.80 12.33 4.64
CA THR A 6 7.04 11.18 5.52
C THR A 6 6.64 11.51 6.96
N LYS A 7 6.04 10.55 7.68
CA LYS A 7 5.74 10.65 9.11
C LYS A 7 6.74 9.81 9.90
N PRO A 8 7.80 10.41 10.46
CA PRO A 8 8.75 9.66 11.27
C PRO A 8 8.12 9.29 12.62
N ILE A 9 8.52 8.14 13.16
CA ILE A 9 8.10 7.67 14.48
C ILE A 9 9.31 7.40 15.37
N LEU A 10 9.10 7.35 16.68
CA LEU A 10 10.11 6.92 17.63
C LEU A 10 9.83 5.48 18.05
N THR A 11 10.90 4.71 18.27
CA THR A 11 10.82 3.46 19.01
C THR A 11 10.31 3.69 20.45
N HIS A 12 9.76 2.67 21.10
CA HIS A 12 9.23 2.77 22.48
C HIS A 12 10.23 3.38 23.48
N GLY A 13 11.50 2.97 23.41
CA GLY A 13 12.58 3.52 24.24
C GLY A 13 13.13 4.87 23.77
N ARG A 14 12.59 5.43 22.69
CA ARG A 14 13.01 6.68 22.02
C ARG A 14 14.50 6.74 21.65
N LYS A 15 15.15 5.59 21.58
CA LYS A 15 16.56 5.47 21.18
C LYS A 15 16.74 5.65 19.68
N HIS A 16 15.73 5.28 18.90
CA HIS A 16 15.79 5.38 17.46
C HIS A 16 14.63 6.19 16.89
N LEU A 17 14.97 7.06 15.94
CA LEU A 17 14.05 7.75 15.03
C LEU A 17 13.93 6.92 13.75
N VAL A 18 12.69 6.64 13.35
CA VAL A 18 12.38 5.72 12.26
C VAL A 18 11.65 6.47 11.16
N ILE A 19 12.21 6.45 9.96
CA ILE A 19 11.79 7.31 8.85
C ILE A 19 11.48 6.43 7.64
N PRO A 20 10.24 6.45 7.12
CA PRO A 20 9.92 5.72 5.90
C PRO A 20 10.48 6.49 4.70
N THR A 21 11.05 5.81 3.72
CA THR A 21 11.71 6.43 2.56
C THR A 21 11.40 5.68 1.27
N SER A 22 11.85 6.22 0.14
CA SER A 22 11.80 5.54 -1.16
C SER A 22 12.61 4.25 -1.25
N LEU A 23 13.52 4.00 -0.30
CA LEU A 23 14.45 2.86 -0.32
C LEU A 23 14.17 1.84 0.79
N GLY A 24 13.09 2.00 1.55
CA GLY A 24 12.82 1.23 2.76
C GLY A 24 12.65 2.13 3.99
N VAL A 25 12.78 1.54 5.16
CA VAL A 25 12.65 2.24 6.45
C VAL A 25 14.03 2.46 7.06
N ARG A 26 14.35 3.73 7.35
CA ARG A 26 15.62 4.12 7.94
C ARG A 26 15.50 4.23 9.46
N PHE A 27 16.44 3.62 10.15
CA PHE A 27 16.61 3.74 11.59
C PHE A 27 17.80 4.64 11.88
N HIS A 28 17.56 5.71 12.61
CA HIS A 28 18.57 6.65 13.06
C HIS A 28 18.68 6.62 14.57
N ASP A 29 19.88 6.77 15.12
CA ASP A 29 20.06 7.08 16.53
C ASP A 29 19.38 8.43 16.82
N ALA A 30 18.47 8.46 17.78
CA ALA A 30 17.64 9.62 18.04
C ALA A 30 18.42 10.78 18.68
N GLN A 31 19.57 10.50 19.31
CA GLN A 31 20.38 11.51 19.99
C GLN A 31 21.39 12.16 19.03
N SER A 32 22.11 11.37 18.26
CA SER A 32 23.17 11.81 17.35
C SER A 32 22.67 12.07 15.93
N GLY A 33 21.56 11.46 15.53
CA GLY A 33 21.04 11.48 14.15
C GLY A 33 21.75 10.51 13.19
N GLU A 34 22.71 9.73 13.68
CA GLU A 34 23.47 8.76 12.87
C GLU A 34 22.55 7.69 12.28
N LEU A 35 22.75 7.33 11.01
CA LEU A 35 22.03 6.23 10.37
C LEU A 35 22.56 4.89 10.89
N ILE A 36 21.69 4.11 11.51
CA ILE A 36 22.01 2.78 12.06
C ILE A 36 21.74 1.70 11.02
N ALA A 37 20.57 1.74 10.39
CA ALA A 37 20.12 0.69 9.48
C ALA A 37 19.11 1.19 8.45
N VAL A 38 19.00 0.45 7.35
CA VAL A 38 17.90 0.54 6.39
C VAL A 38 17.31 -0.85 6.27
N VAL A 39 16.01 -0.99 6.56
CA VAL A 39 15.31 -2.28 6.57
C VAL A 39 14.11 -2.26 5.62
N GLY A 40 13.74 -3.45 5.15
CA GLY A 40 12.74 -3.64 4.11
C GLY A 40 13.20 -3.11 2.74
N SER A 41 12.42 -3.45 1.73
CA SER A 41 12.61 -2.99 0.35
C SER A 41 11.28 -2.49 -0.19
N GLY A 42 11.28 -1.25 -0.68
CA GLY A 42 10.08 -0.65 -1.25
C GLY A 42 10.00 0.85 -1.06
N ASP A 43 9.10 1.46 -1.83
CA ASP A 43 8.78 2.87 -1.67
C ASP A 43 7.74 3.02 -0.54
N PHE A 44 8.22 3.45 0.62
CA PHE A 44 7.39 3.77 1.78
C PHE A 44 7.18 5.27 1.93
N ARG A 45 7.45 6.08 0.90
CA ARG A 45 7.09 7.51 0.95
C ARG A 45 5.57 7.59 1.14
N ARG A 46 5.14 8.26 2.21
CA ARG A 46 3.73 8.35 2.67
C ARG A 46 3.17 7.09 3.36
N ALA A 47 4.04 6.17 3.78
CA ALA A 47 3.61 5.08 4.65
C ALA A 47 3.27 5.59 6.06
N GLU A 48 2.30 4.93 6.66
CA GLU A 48 1.97 5.04 8.07
C GLU A 48 2.63 3.86 8.79
N MET A 49 3.16 4.08 9.99
CA MET A 49 3.95 3.07 10.70
C MET A 49 3.57 3.01 12.17
N ALA A 50 3.56 1.80 12.73
CA ALA A 50 3.36 1.58 14.16
C ALA A 50 4.15 0.38 14.67
N PHE A 51 4.76 0.52 15.84
CA PHE A 51 5.39 -0.58 16.56
C PHE A 51 4.35 -1.37 17.35
N SER A 52 4.49 -2.70 17.37
CA SER A 52 3.70 -3.55 18.28
C SER A 52 4.05 -3.24 19.74
N PRO A 53 3.19 -3.59 20.71
CA PRO A 53 3.44 -3.28 22.13
C PRO A 53 4.81 -3.77 22.65
N SER A 54 5.23 -4.95 22.21
CA SER A 54 6.55 -5.54 22.52
C SER A 54 7.71 -4.81 21.85
N GLY A 55 7.44 -4.05 20.79
CA GLY A 55 8.43 -3.38 19.95
C GLY A 55 9.18 -4.31 18.98
N VAL A 56 8.79 -5.59 18.93
CA VAL A 56 9.42 -6.59 18.05
C VAL A 56 8.94 -6.46 16.61
N GLN A 57 7.69 -6.03 16.41
CA GLN A 57 7.12 -5.87 15.07
C GLN A 57 6.95 -4.40 14.71
N LEU A 58 7.20 -4.07 13.44
CA LEU A 58 6.88 -2.79 12.83
C LEU A 58 5.86 -3.02 11.71
N ALA A 59 4.64 -2.52 11.91
CA ALA A 59 3.64 -2.45 10.86
C ALA A 59 3.92 -1.24 9.97
N ILE A 60 3.80 -1.43 8.66
CA ILE A 60 3.93 -0.39 7.64
C ILE A 60 2.72 -0.51 6.73
N VAL A 61 1.93 0.56 6.63
CA VAL A 61 0.77 0.64 5.75
C VAL A 61 1.02 1.66 4.66
N SER A 62 0.99 1.21 3.40
CA SER A 62 1.14 2.07 2.24
C SER A 62 0.46 1.45 1.01
N ALA A 63 -0.09 2.30 0.14
CA ALA A 63 -0.60 1.90 -1.17
C ALA A 63 -1.54 0.66 -1.18
N GLY A 64 -2.39 0.51 -0.16
CA GLY A 64 -3.31 -0.63 -0.05
C GLY A 64 -2.66 -1.94 0.42
N PHE A 65 -1.47 -1.87 1.02
CA PHE A 65 -0.77 -3.02 1.59
C PHE A 65 -0.49 -2.81 3.08
N VAL A 66 -0.35 -3.95 3.77
CA VAL A 66 0.20 -4.05 5.10
C VAL A 66 1.49 -4.87 5.03
N ASP A 67 2.59 -4.30 5.51
CA ASP A 67 3.79 -5.07 5.84
C ASP A 67 3.99 -5.14 7.33
N VAL A 68 4.66 -6.22 7.72
CA VAL A 68 5.17 -6.38 9.07
C VAL A 68 6.62 -6.79 8.98
N LEU A 69 7.49 -5.96 9.55
CA LEU A 69 8.90 -6.26 9.70
C LEU A 69 9.17 -6.76 11.12
N ASP A 70 10.04 -7.75 11.24
CA ASP A 70 10.71 -8.03 12.51
C ASP A 70 11.82 -7.00 12.70
N VAL A 71 11.74 -6.24 13.78
CA VAL A 71 12.66 -5.12 14.07
C VAL A 71 14.04 -5.62 14.49
N THR A 72 14.13 -6.84 15.02
CA THR A 72 15.36 -7.46 15.49
C THR A 72 16.18 -7.98 14.32
N THR A 73 15.54 -8.61 13.34
CA THR A 73 16.21 -9.16 12.15
C THR A 73 16.24 -8.18 10.98
N GLY A 74 15.30 -7.23 10.93
CA GLY A 74 15.10 -6.34 9.80
C GLY A 74 14.38 -6.99 8.61
N GLU A 75 13.90 -8.23 8.76
CA GLU A 75 13.26 -8.99 7.69
C GLU A 75 11.75 -8.76 7.65
N ALA A 76 11.18 -8.78 6.45
CA ALA A 76 9.73 -8.77 6.28
C ALA A 76 9.15 -10.14 6.64
N THR A 77 8.31 -10.18 7.67
CA THR A 77 7.60 -11.40 8.10
C THR A 77 6.27 -11.55 7.37
N ARG A 78 5.65 -10.43 6.99
CA ARG A 78 4.36 -10.40 6.31
C ARG A 78 4.32 -9.25 5.30
N SER A 79 3.73 -9.51 4.14
CA SER A 79 3.32 -8.49 3.18
C SER A 79 2.07 -8.97 2.45
N PHE A 80 0.96 -8.24 2.57
CA PHE A 80 -0.33 -8.65 2.03
C PHE A 80 -1.18 -7.45 1.61
N PRO A 81 -2.06 -7.63 0.60
CA PRO A 81 -2.95 -6.58 0.15
C PRO A 81 -4.11 -6.42 1.15
N CYS A 82 -4.56 -5.19 1.34
CA CYS A 82 -5.75 -4.85 2.11
C CYS A 82 -6.48 -3.71 1.38
N GLU A 83 -7.40 -4.08 0.49
CA GLU A 83 -7.99 -3.18 -0.50
C GLU A 83 -8.84 -2.04 0.11
N LEU A 84 -9.33 -2.23 1.33
CA LEU A 84 -10.07 -1.21 2.07
C LEU A 84 -9.17 -0.17 2.75
N LEU A 85 -7.84 -0.34 2.75
CA LEU A 85 -6.90 0.70 3.14
C LEU A 85 -6.82 1.77 2.05
N ARG A 86 -7.76 2.72 2.11
CA ARG A 86 -7.79 3.90 1.24
C ARG A 86 -7.42 5.14 2.05
N GLY A 87 -6.43 5.87 1.55
CA GLY A 87 -6.01 7.17 2.08
C GLY A 87 -4.89 7.10 3.12
N SER A 88 -4.51 8.28 3.61
CA SER A 88 -3.55 8.47 4.69
C SER A 88 -4.28 8.62 6.01
N GLY A 89 -3.88 7.88 7.03
CA GLY A 89 -4.37 8.09 8.39
C GLY A 89 -3.67 7.18 9.37
N GLU A 90 -3.78 7.49 10.66
CA GLU A 90 -2.99 6.79 11.67
C GLU A 90 -3.31 5.29 11.72
N ILE A 91 -2.28 4.51 12.02
CA ILE A 91 -2.40 3.10 12.38
C ILE A 91 -1.87 2.90 13.79
N GLY A 92 -2.40 1.92 14.50
CA GLY A 92 -1.93 1.54 15.82
C GLY A 92 -2.16 0.05 16.04
N TRP A 93 -1.20 -0.60 16.69
CA TRP A 93 -1.42 -1.95 17.20
C TRP A 93 -2.40 -1.90 18.37
N ILE A 94 -3.36 -2.82 18.38
CA ILE A 94 -4.24 -3.12 19.53
C ILE A 94 -3.47 -4.01 20.52
N ASP A 95 -2.83 -5.06 19.99
CA ASP A 95 -1.99 -6.01 20.70
C ASP A 95 -0.87 -6.51 19.75
N GLU A 96 -0.36 -7.74 19.89
CA GLU A 96 0.65 -8.30 18.97
C GLU A 96 0.06 -8.88 17.66
N GLU A 97 -1.25 -8.95 17.54
CA GLU A 97 -1.95 -9.65 16.45
C GLU A 97 -2.90 -8.75 15.68
N TYR A 98 -3.43 -7.70 16.30
CA TYR A 98 -4.42 -6.81 15.69
C TYR A 98 -3.87 -5.40 15.45
N LEU A 99 -4.10 -4.90 14.25
CA LEU A 99 -3.91 -3.50 13.88
C LEU A 99 -5.26 -2.80 13.77
N PHE A 100 -5.33 -1.58 14.27
CA PHE A 100 -6.44 -0.67 14.05
C PHE A 100 -6.02 0.50 13.18
N THR A 101 -6.89 0.92 12.28
CA THR A 101 -6.64 2.02 11.36
C THR A 101 -7.65 3.14 11.54
N SER A 102 -7.25 4.37 11.21
CA SER A 102 -8.08 5.57 11.30
C SER A 102 -9.40 5.49 10.54
N ASN A 103 -9.48 4.69 9.47
CA ASN A 103 -10.72 4.44 8.72
C ASN A 103 -11.56 3.27 9.29
N GLY A 104 -11.28 2.87 10.54
CA GLY A 104 -12.09 1.94 11.31
C GLY A 104 -11.83 0.46 11.02
N LEU A 105 -10.76 0.08 10.35
CA LEU A 105 -10.47 -1.34 10.10
C LEU A 105 -9.72 -1.94 11.27
N ILE A 106 -10.15 -3.12 11.70
CA ILE A 106 -9.37 -4.04 12.53
C ILE A 106 -8.82 -5.12 11.62
N ILE A 107 -7.50 -5.20 11.54
CA ILE A 107 -6.78 -6.14 10.70
C ILE A 107 -6.14 -7.18 11.63
N HIS A 108 -6.51 -8.44 11.44
CA HIS A 108 -5.81 -9.55 12.10
C HIS A 108 -4.57 -9.89 11.28
N VAL A 109 -3.42 -9.45 11.77
CA VAL A 109 -2.14 -9.52 11.08
C VAL A 109 -1.68 -10.95 10.81
N PRO A 110 -1.78 -11.91 11.76
CA PRO A 110 -1.41 -13.30 11.49
C PRO A 110 -2.16 -13.89 10.29
N PHE A 111 -3.48 -13.65 10.22
CA PHE A 111 -4.36 -14.18 9.17
C PHE A 111 -4.44 -13.29 7.93
N ARG A 112 -3.85 -12.09 7.95
CA ARG A 112 -3.73 -11.19 6.79
C ARG A 112 -5.09 -10.77 6.22
N LEU A 113 -6.06 -10.55 7.10
CA LEU A 113 -7.43 -10.22 6.74
C LEU A 113 -8.02 -9.15 7.65
N ILE A 114 -9.17 -8.61 7.26
CA ILE A 114 -9.90 -7.61 8.03
C ILE A 114 -10.86 -8.34 8.98
N ALA A 115 -10.52 -8.37 10.27
CA ALA A 115 -11.34 -9.02 11.27
C ALA A 115 -12.66 -8.26 11.50
N TRP A 116 -12.63 -6.93 11.44
CA TRP A 116 -13.80 -6.11 11.68
C TRP A 116 -13.69 -4.73 11.02
N LYS A 117 -14.84 -4.06 10.80
CA LYS A 117 -14.87 -2.67 10.34
C LYS A 117 -15.87 -1.84 11.12
N TYR A 118 -15.39 -0.76 11.71
CA TYR A 118 -16.22 0.31 12.23
C TYR A 118 -16.50 1.35 11.14
N GLU A 119 -17.75 1.79 11.01
CA GLU A 119 -18.14 2.91 10.15
C GLU A 119 -17.78 4.25 10.81
N ILE A 120 -16.48 4.56 10.90
CA ILE A 120 -15.96 5.78 11.54
C ILE A 120 -14.77 6.36 10.77
N TYR A 121 -14.49 7.62 11.10
CA TYR A 121 -13.18 8.24 10.89
C TYR A 121 -12.59 8.62 12.25
N ALA A 122 -11.57 7.90 12.68
CA ALA A 122 -10.78 8.21 13.87
C ALA A 122 -9.57 9.05 13.48
N GLN A 123 -9.30 10.12 14.23
CA GLN A 123 -8.11 10.96 14.03
C GLN A 123 -6.88 10.37 14.71
N LEU A 124 -7.07 9.74 15.87
CA LEU A 124 -5.99 9.26 16.73
C LEU A 124 -6.40 7.96 17.39
N ILE A 125 -5.43 7.05 17.50
CA ILE A 125 -5.53 5.82 18.26
C ILE A 125 -4.33 5.77 19.22
N LYS A 126 -4.60 5.65 20.51
CA LYS A 126 -3.56 5.46 21.53
C LYS A 126 -4.00 4.41 22.53
N ILE A 127 -3.07 3.53 22.89
CA ILE A 127 -3.28 2.61 24.01
C ILE A 127 -2.66 3.23 25.25
N PHE A 128 -3.46 3.33 26.31
CA PHE A 128 -2.98 3.69 27.63
C PHE A 128 -3.36 2.58 28.61
N GLY A 129 -2.34 1.91 29.16
CA GLY A 129 -2.54 0.66 29.89
C GLY A 129 -2.93 -0.45 28.93
N GLU A 130 -4.10 -1.05 29.15
CA GLU A 130 -4.71 -2.08 28.29
C GLU A 130 -5.96 -1.57 27.58
N ILE A 131 -6.25 -0.26 27.68
CA ILE A 131 -7.46 0.33 27.12
C ILE A 131 -7.10 1.13 25.86
N PRO A 132 -7.62 0.74 24.69
CA PRO A 132 -7.57 1.56 23.49
C PRO A 132 -8.43 2.81 23.65
N TRP A 133 -7.83 3.96 23.41
CA TRP A 133 -8.48 5.27 23.35
C TRP A 133 -8.53 5.76 21.92
N ILE A 134 -9.72 6.16 21.49
CA ILE A 134 -9.98 6.61 20.13
C ILE A 134 -10.48 8.05 20.19
N LEU A 135 -9.85 8.93 19.42
CA LEU A 135 -10.36 10.26 19.14
C LEU A 135 -11.19 10.19 17.85
N LEU A 136 -12.50 10.25 18.01
CA LEU A 136 -13.43 10.41 16.90
C LEU A 136 -13.59 11.90 16.58
N ASP A 137 -13.67 12.21 15.29
CA ASP A 137 -13.90 13.55 14.78
C ASP A 137 -15.06 13.51 13.81
N ASP A 138 -16.02 14.42 13.97
CA ASP A 138 -17.13 14.56 13.04
C ASP A 138 -16.72 15.35 11.78
N MET A 139 -15.60 14.93 11.17
CA MET A 139 -15.12 15.40 9.87
C MET A 139 -15.14 16.94 9.69
N GLY A 140 -14.83 17.70 10.75
CA GLY A 140 -14.80 19.16 10.72
C GLY A 140 -16.08 19.89 11.15
N ASN A 141 -17.13 19.19 11.59
CA ASN A 141 -18.33 19.80 12.17
C ASN A 141 -18.14 20.32 13.61
N GLY A 142 -16.92 20.22 14.16
CA GLY A 142 -16.53 20.82 15.44
C GLY A 142 -16.80 19.96 16.67
N SER A 143 -17.32 18.74 16.50
CA SER A 143 -17.51 17.76 17.59
C SER A 143 -16.40 16.71 17.55
N GLN A 144 -15.68 16.58 18.66
CA GLN A 144 -14.70 15.53 18.88
C GLN A 144 -15.03 14.77 20.16
N ILE A 145 -14.95 13.45 20.10
CA ILE A 145 -15.15 12.59 21.27
C ILE A 145 -13.91 11.73 21.45
N LEU A 146 -13.31 11.83 22.64
CA LEU A 146 -12.32 10.88 23.12
C LEU A 146 -13.05 9.83 23.95
N MET A 147 -13.00 8.58 23.52
CA MET A 147 -13.66 7.49 24.24
C MET A 147 -12.77 6.25 24.33
N PRO A 148 -12.89 5.48 25.44
CA PRO A 148 -12.35 4.13 25.47
C PRO A 148 -13.23 3.24 24.58
N LEU A 149 -12.60 2.33 23.85
CA LEU A 149 -13.31 1.31 23.08
C LEU A 149 -12.62 -0.04 23.31
N GLU A 150 -13.41 -1.06 23.62
CA GLU A 150 -12.92 -2.43 23.68
C GLU A 150 -12.61 -2.91 22.27
N LEU A 151 -11.33 -3.16 21.99
CA LEU A 151 -10.85 -3.65 20.71
C LEU A 151 -9.93 -4.86 20.91
N PRO A 152 -9.99 -5.86 20.02
CA PRO A 152 -11.08 -6.07 19.05
C PRO A 152 -12.41 -6.37 19.75
N PRO A 153 -13.57 -6.16 19.10
CA PRO A 153 -14.86 -6.57 19.67
C PRO A 153 -14.92 -8.10 19.76
N GLY A 154 -15.67 -8.62 20.73
CA GLY A 154 -15.78 -10.07 20.98
C GLY A 154 -16.20 -10.85 19.73
N GLU A 155 -17.11 -10.30 18.93
CA GLU A 155 -17.57 -10.91 17.68
C GLU A 155 -16.44 -11.06 16.64
N ALA A 156 -15.48 -10.12 16.61
CA ALA A 156 -14.32 -10.24 15.73
C ALA A 156 -13.38 -11.35 16.20
N VAL A 157 -13.18 -11.48 17.52
CA VAL A 157 -12.38 -12.57 18.10
C VAL A 157 -13.00 -13.92 17.80
N GLU A 158 -14.32 -14.05 17.99
CA GLU A 158 -15.06 -15.28 17.67
C GLU A 158 -15.00 -15.62 16.18
N ALA A 159 -15.15 -14.61 15.30
CA ALA A 159 -15.07 -14.80 13.86
C ALA A 159 -13.68 -15.31 13.45
N ILE A 160 -12.60 -14.72 13.98
CA ILE A 160 -11.23 -15.17 13.74
C ILE A 160 -11.01 -16.61 14.25
N ALA A 161 -11.50 -16.93 15.45
CA ALA A 161 -11.36 -18.28 16.03
C ALA A 161 -12.07 -19.37 15.21
N SER A 162 -13.04 -19.01 14.37
CA SER A 162 -13.78 -19.94 13.51
C SER A 162 -13.09 -20.24 12.17
N ILE A 163 -12.03 -19.50 11.82
CA ILE A 163 -11.36 -19.63 10.53
C ILE A 163 -10.40 -20.83 10.54
N ASP A 164 -10.48 -21.62 9.48
CA ASP A 164 -9.50 -22.66 9.18
C ASP A 164 -8.25 -22.03 8.54
N GLU A 165 -7.18 -21.89 9.32
CA GLU A 165 -5.92 -21.30 8.89
C GLU A 165 -5.28 -22.07 7.71
N GLU A 166 -5.41 -23.40 7.67
CA GLU A 166 -4.78 -24.22 6.63
C GLU A 166 -5.36 -23.91 5.25
N ASN A 167 -6.63 -23.52 5.21
CA ASN A 167 -7.35 -23.22 3.99
C ASN A 167 -7.51 -21.73 3.72
N LEU A 168 -6.88 -20.84 4.49
CA LEU A 168 -7.10 -19.41 4.36
C LEU A 168 -6.44 -18.78 3.12
N LEU A 169 -5.26 -19.27 2.73
CA LEU A 169 -4.41 -18.66 1.72
C LEU A 169 -4.56 -19.33 0.35
N VAL A 170 -4.65 -18.52 -0.69
CA VAL A 170 -4.59 -18.95 -2.11
C VAL A 170 -3.24 -18.70 -2.75
N VAL A 171 -2.42 -17.86 -2.12
CA VAL A 171 -1.04 -17.56 -2.53
C VAL A 171 -0.19 -17.43 -1.27
N LYS A 172 0.98 -18.09 -1.26
CA LYS A 172 2.00 -17.98 -0.21
C LYS A 172 3.42 -18.20 -0.76
N PRO A 173 4.46 -17.74 -0.05
CA PRO A 173 5.85 -18.04 -0.45
C PRO A 173 6.09 -19.54 -0.60
N GLY A 174 6.86 -19.91 -1.61
CA GLY A 174 7.09 -21.30 -2.02
C GLY A 174 6.16 -21.80 -3.13
N ASP A 175 5.03 -21.12 -3.38
CA ASP A 175 4.12 -21.50 -4.46
C ASP A 175 4.80 -21.35 -5.84
N SER A 176 4.37 -22.19 -6.78
CA SER A 176 4.79 -22.10 -8.17
C SER A 176 3.88 -21.15 -8.94
N ILE A 177 4.43 -20.26 -9.77
CA ILE A 177 3.66 -19.28 -10.53
C ILE A 177 4.16 -19.17 -11.98
N SER A 178 3.22 -19.03 -12.92
CA SER A 178 3.51 -18.74 -14.32
C SER A 178 3.32 -17.26 -14.65
N ILE A 179 4.11 -16.75 -15.62
CA ILE A 179 4.06 -15.34 -16.04
C ILE A 179 3.54 -15.25 -17.47
N ASP A 180 2.41 -14.58 -17.65
CA ASP A 180 1.80 -14.28 -18.94
C ASP A 180 1.85 -12.77 -19.23
N VAL A 181 2.62 -12.36 -20.23
CA VAL A 181 2.77 -10.95 -20.60
C VAL A 181 2.03 -10.70 -21.92
N GLN A 182 0.95 -9.93 -21.84
CA GLN A 182 0.04 -9.62 -22.94
C GLN A 182 0.19 -8.14 -23.33
N ILE A 183 1.38 -7.79 -23.82
CA ILE A 183 1.70 -6.44 -24.31
C ILE A 183 1.81 -6.52 -25.83
N GLN A 184 0.85 -5.93 -26.52
CA GLN A 184 0.79 -5.90 -27.98
C GLN A 184 1.76 -4.84 -28.53
N ASP A 185 2.33 -5.13 -29.70
CA ASP A 185 3.10 -4.19 -30.54
C ASP A 185 4.40 -3.62 -29.94
N ASP A 186 4.87 -4.13 -28.79
CA ASP A 186 6.15 -3.73 -28.18
C ASP A 186 6.85 -4.93 -27.51
N THR A 187 7.59 -5.69 -28.33
CA THR A 187 8.36 -6.86 -27.85
C THR A 187 9.46 -6.49 -26.87
N PHE A 188 10.04 -5.29 -26.97
CA PHE A 188 11.09 -4.86 -26.05
C PHE A 188 10.51 -4.59 -24.66
N LEU A 189 9.38 -3.88 -24.60
CA LEU A 189 8.65 -3.66 -23.36
C LEU A 189 8.17 -4.98 -22.75
N ALA A 190 7.66 -5.92 -23.56
CA ALA A 190 7.21 -7.22 -23.08
C ALA A 190 8.33 -7.99 -22.34
N GLU A 191 9.54 -8.01 -22.90
CA GLU A 191 10.71 -8.64 -22.25
C GLU A 191 11.17 -7.89 -20.99
N GLU A 192 11.16 -6.55 -21.02
CA GLU A 192 11.49 -5.74 -19.84
C GLU A 192 10.50 -6.01 -18.69
N VAL A 193 9.20 -6.10 -19.01
CA VAL A 193 8.14 -6.41 -18.05
C VAL A 193 8.28 -7.82 -17.51
N ARG A 194 8.53 -8.82 -18.36
CA ARG A 194 8.75 -10.21 -17.93
C ARG A 194 9.91 -10.29 -16.94
N LYS A 195 11.03 -9.63 -17.23
CA LYS A 195 12.19 -9.58 -16.33
C LYS A 195 11.84 -8.91 -15.00
N ALA A 196 11.22 -7.73 -15.04
CA ALA A 196 10.81 -6.99 -13.86
C ALA A 196 9.86 -7.78 -12.94
N ILE A 197 8.88 -8.47 -13.52
CA ILE A 197 7.94 -9.31 -12.78
C ILE A 197 8.64 -10.54 -12.19
N THR A 198 9.56 -11.16 -12.94
CA THR A 198 10.33 -12.31 -12.46
C THR A 198 11.14 -11.96 -11.21
N GLU A 199 11.84 -10.81 -11.24
CA GLU A 199 12.59 -10.29 -10.09
C GLU A 199 11.66 -10.09 -8.88
N ALA A 200 10.52 -9.41 -9.08
CA ALA A 200 9.56 -9.14 -8.00
C ALA A 200 8.91 -10.41 -7.42
N LEU A 201 8.67 -11.43 -8.23
CA LEU A 201 8.12 -12.71 -7.76
C LEU A 201 9.13 -13.50 -6.93
N ILE A 202 10.40 -13.49 -7.33
CA ILE A 202 11.49 -14.11 -6.56
C ILE A 202 11.65 -13.40 -5.21
N GLU A 203 11.62 -12.06 -5.19
CA GLU A 203 11.64 -11.27 -3.96
C GLU A 203 10.43 -11.57 -3.05
N ALA A 204 9.26 -11.84 -3.65
CA ALA A 204 8.07 -12.25 -2.91
C ALA A 204 8.12 -13.71 -2.40
N GLY A 205 9.20 -14.45 -2.69
CA GLY A 205 9.41 -15.84 -2.28
C GLY A 205 8.73 -16.88 -3.16
N MET A 206 8.32 -16.51 -4.38
CA MET A 206 7.64 -17.41 -5.33
C MET A 206 8.64 -18.15 -6.22
N THR A 207 8.23 -19.33 -6.71
CA THR A 207 8.99 -20.09 -7.71
C THR A 207 8.38 -19.92 -9.10
N VAL A 208 9.09 -19.27 -10.02
CA VAL A 208 8.58 -19.09 -11.39
C VAL A 208 8.73 -20.39 -12.20
N LYS A 209 7.63 -20.86 -12.80
CA LYS A 209 7.57 -22.03 -13.71
C LYS A 209 6.76 -21.69 -14.95
N GLU A 210 7.04 -22.37 -16.06
CA GLU A 210 6.32 -22.13 -17.33
C GLU A 210 4.83 -22.51 -17.23
N ASP A 211 4.53 -23.60 -16.53
CA ASP A 211 3.17 -24.12 -16.36
C ASP A 211 2.85 -24.21 -14.87
N SER A 212 1.87 -23.41 -14.43
CA SER A 212 1.35 -23.39 -13.08
C SER A 212 -0.11 -22.94 -13.09
N GLU A 213 -0.91 -23.53 -12.20
CA GLU A 213 -2.31 -23.14 -11.93
C GLU A 213 -2.42 -21.69 -11.46
N LEU A 214 -1.40 -21.22 -10.72
CA LEU A 214 -1.26 -19.82 -10.35
C LEU A 214 -0.55 -19.07 -11.48
N LYS A 215 -1.20 -18.03 -11.99
CA LYS A 215 -0.70 -17.25 -13.13
C LYS A 215 -0.77 -15.77 -12.82
N LEU A 216 0.34 -15.05 -13.04
CA LEU A 216 0.37 -13.60 -13.03
C LEU A 216 0.32 -13.09 -14.48
N VAL A 217 -0.77 -12.41 -14.81
CA VAL A 217 -1.02 -11.83 -16.13
C VAL A 217 -0.71 -10.33 -16.09
N ALA A 218 0.13 -9.86 -17.00
CA ALA A 218 0.46 -8.46 -17.18
C ALA A 218 -0.09 -7.94 -18.51
N ARG A 219 -0.86 -6.85 -18.47
CA ARG A 219 -1.48 -6.25 -19.67
C ARG A 219 -1.22 -4.75 -19.76
N THR A 220 -1.21 -4.24 -20.99
CA THR A 220 -1.39 -2.80 -21.23
C THR A 220 -2.68 -2.55 -22.01
N LYS A 221 -3.45 -1.55 -21.60
CA LYS A 221 -4.63 -1.07 -22.32
C LYS A 221 -4.47 0.41 -22.65
N THR A 222 -5.01 0.83 -23.79
CA THR A 222 -5.20 2.25 -24.09
C THR A 222 -6.35 2.76 -23.25
N GLY A 223 -6.11 3.84 -22.48
CA GLY A 223 -7.14 4.49 -21.68
C GLY A 223 -7.81 5.63 -22.42
N ASP A 224 -8.51 6.48 -21.68
CA ASP A 224 -9.25 7.61 -22.22
C ASP A 224 -8.32 8.73 -22.72
N THR A 225 -8.82 9.49 -23.69
CA THR A 225 -8.16 10.71 -24.19
C THR A 225 -8.81 11.93 -23.58
N GLU A 226 -8.02 12.74 -22.89
CA GLU A 226 -8.49 13.93 -22.20
C GLU A 226 -7.79 15.19 -22.72
N GLN A 227 -8.52 16.32 -22.71
CA GLN A 227 -7.95 17.63 -23.00
C GLN A 227 -7.32 18.21 -21.75
N VAL A 228 -6.00 18.39 -21.80
CA VAL A 228 -5.22 18.91 -20.68
C VAL A 228 -4.62 20.25 -21.07
N ARG A 229 -4.79 21.23 -20.18
CA ARG A 229 -4.25 22.58 -20.35
C ARG A 229 -2.99 22.75 -19.51
N TYR A 230 -1.85 22.95 -20.16
CA TYR A 230 -0.59 23.32 -19.52
C TYR A 230 -0.37 24.82 -19.59
N ARG A 231 0.18 25.39 -18.53
CA ARG A 231 0.58 26.80 -18.46
C ARG A 231 1.92 26.91 -17.73
N ASP A 232 2.69 27.94 -18.05
CA ASP A 232 3.96 28.17 -17.39
C ASP A 232 3.75 28.55 -15.92
N PHE A 233 4.66 28.07 -15.07
CA PHE A 233 4.63 28.39 -13.65
C PHE A 233 4.95 29.86 -13.44
N GLY A 234 4.03 30.60 -12.79
CA GLY A 234 4.16 32.05 -12.59
C GLY A 234 3.70 32.90 -13.78
N ALA A 235 3.09 32.31 -14.80
CA ALA A 235 2.46 33.06 -15.88
C ALA A 235 1.35 34.00 -15.34
N PHE A 236 1.23 35.19 -15.94
CA PHE A 236 0.23 36.19 -15.57
C PHE A 236 -1.21 35.63 -15.70
N LEU A 237 -2.17 36.21 -14.96
CA LEU A 237 -3.58 35.79 -14.90
C LEU A 237 -4.28 35.61 -16.27
N ASN A 238 -3.72 36.13 -17.37
CA ASN A 238 -4.29 36.08 -18.71
C ASN A 238 -3.57 35.13 -19.69
N ASP A 239 -2.61 34.33 -19.25
CA ASP A 239 -2.00 33.31 -20.13
C ASP A 239 -3.01 32.18 -20.42
N PRO A 240 -3.46 32.01 -21.68
CA PRO A 240 -4.42 30.98 -22.03
C PRO A 240 -3.85 29.55 -21.90
N GLY A 241 -2.52 29.39 -21.85
CA GLY A 241 -1.85 28.11 -21.86
C GLY A 241 -2.01 27.34 -23.17
N GLU A 242 -1.40 26.16 -23.24
CA GLU A 242 -1.50 25.21 -24.35
C GLU A 242 -2.47 24.09 -23.98
N ILE A 243 -3.41 23.77 -24.88
CA ILE A 243 -4.36 22.66 -24.72
C ILE A 243 -3.92 21.51 -25.62
N LEU A 244 -3.80 20.32 -25.05
CA LEU A 244 -3.36 19.12 -25.75
C LEU A 244 -4.29 17.96 -25.42
N ASP A 245 -4.59 17.14 -26.44
CA ASP A 245 -5.23 15.84 -26.24
C ASP A 245 -4.17 14.82 -25.79
N VAL A 246 -4.39 14.23 -24.61
CA VAL A 246 -3.48 13.24 -24.02
C VAL A 246 -4.24 11.94 -23.77
N THR A 247 -3.82 10.88 -24.45
CA THR A 247 -4.34 9.53 -24.24
C THR A 247 -3.59 8.86 -23.11
N SER A 248 -4.32 8.43 -22.08
CA SER A 248 -3.76 7.69 -20.96
C SER A 248 -3.42 6.25 -21.35
N ARG A 249 -2.52 5.63 -20.57
CA ARG A 249 -2.22 4.20 -20.69
C ARG A 249 -2.47 3.51 -19.36
N VAL A 250 -3.18 2.39 -19.41
CA VAL A 250 -3.51 1.59 -18.25
C VAL A 250 -2.61 0.37 -18.21
N TYR A 251 -1.98 0.13 -17.06
CA TYR A 251 -1.15 -1.02 -16.77
C TYR A 251 -1.87 -1.90 -15.76
N GLU A 252 -2.03 -3.17 -16.08
CA GLU A 252 -2.81 -4.11 -15.28
C GLU A 252 -1.97 -5.33 -14.93
N LEU A 253 -2.06 -5.75 -13.68
CA LEU A 253 -1.52 -7.00 -13.16
C LEU A 253 -2.64 -7.78 -12.50
N GLU A 254 -2.82 -9.02 -12.90
CA GLU A 254 -3.91 -9.88 -12.46
C GLU A 254 -3.32 -11.22 -12.04
N LEU A 255 -3.62 -11.64 -10.81
CA LEU A 255 -3.26 -12.94 -10.27
C LEU A 255 -4.47 -13.85 -10.43
N LEU A 256 -4.28 -14.94 -11.17
CA LEU A 256 -5.31 -15.94 -11.48
C LEU A 256 -4.94 -17.27 -10.83
N LEU A 257 -5.87 -17.88 -10.11
CA LEU A 257 -5.76 -19.27 -9.67
C LEU A 257 -6.82 -20.09 -10.40
N ASN A 258 -6.37 -21.07 -11.19
CA ASN A 258 -7.28 -21.91 -11.99
C ASN A 258 -8.24 -21.07 -12.89
N GLY A 259 -7.73 -19.94 -13.38
CA GLY A 259 -8.48 -19.00 -14.23
C GLY A 259 -9.39 -18.02 -13.49
N ALA A 260 -9.56 -18.14 -12.17
CA ALA A 260 -10.32 -17.20 -11.35
C ALA A 260 -9.42 -16.09 -10.78
N GLU A 261 -9.88 -14.84 -10.80
CA GLU A 261 -9.15 -13.69 -10.27
C GLU A 261 -9.03 -13.77 -8.73
N VAL A 262 -7.80 -13.88 -8.24
CA VAL A 262 -7.48 -13.86 -6.80
C VAL A 262 -6.82 -12.58 -6.33
N TRP A 263 -6.34 -11.72 -7.24
CA TRP A 263 -5.89 -10.37 -6.90
C TRP A 263 -5.71 -9.56 -8.18
N ARG A 264 -5.90 -8.25 -8.11
CA ARG A 264 -5.65 -7.35 -9.24
C ARG A 264 -5.08 -6.02 -8.79
N ARG A 265 -4.20 -5.46 -9.61
CA ARG A 265 -3.75 -4.07 -9.53
C ARG A 265 -3.85 -3.41 -10.89
N GLU A 266 -4.30 -2.16 -10.84
CA GLU A 266 -4.33 -1.28 -12.00
C GLU A 266 -3.57 0.01 -11.68
N SER A 267 -2.80 0.50 -12.65
CA SER A 267 -2.17 1.82 -12.62
C SER A 267 -2.47 2.56 -13.90
N VAL A 268 -2.90 3.81 -13.79
CA VAL A 268 -3.20 4.67 -14.93
C VAL A 268 -2.12 5.73 -15.04
N HIS A 269 -1.43 5.75 -16.17
CA HIS A 269 -0.51 6.83 -16.52
C HIS A 269 -1.23 7.79 -17.45
N ALA A 270 -1.74 8.87 -16.86
CA ALA A 270 -2.37 9.98 -17.56
C ALA A 270 -1.43 11.19 -17.62
N ALA A 271 -1.89 12.27 -18.24
CA ALA A 271 -1.14 13.50 -18.37
C ALA A 271 -0.62 13.99 -16.98
N PRO A 272 0.69 14.31 -16.84
CA PRO A 272 1.23 14.71 -15.56
C PRO A 272 0.68 16.08 -15.11
N MET A 273 0.39 16.26 -13.82
CA MET A 273 -0.06 17.56 -13.30
C MET A 273 1.01 18.67 -13.43
N HIS A 274 2.28 18.28 -13.36
CA HIS A 274 3.42 19.18 -13.53
C HIS A 274 4.34 18.62 -14.59
N LEU A 275 4.72 19.46 -15.55
CA LEU A 275 5.61 19.09 -16.63
C LEU A 275 6.87 19.94 -16.55
N ARG A 276 8.03 19.27 -16.51
CA ARG A 276 9.33 19.94 -16.62
C ARG A 276 9.83 19.81 -18.05
N LEU A 277 9.93 20.94 -18.74
CA LEU A 277 10.50 21.02 -20.08
C LEU A 277 12.03 21.05 -20.01
N GLU A 278 12.67 20.30 -20.90
CA GLU A 278 14.10 20.45 -21.18
C GLU A 278 14.35 21.57 -22.20
N GLN A 279 15.60 22.03 -22.31
CA GLN A 279 15.93 23.15 -23.20
C GLN A 279 15.61 22.78 -24.65
N GLY A 280 14.65 23.50 -25.25
CA GLY A 280 14.20 23.28 -26.63
C GLY A 280 13.16 22.17 -26.80
N GLU A 281 12.69 21.56 -25.71
CA GLU A 281 11.63 20.54 -25.73
C GLU A 281 10.24 21.20 -25.84
N THR A 282 9.35 20.64 -26.67
CA THR A 282 7.94 21.07 -26.73
C THR A 282 7.11 20.38 -25.64
N THR A 283 5.99 20.97 -25.23
CA THR A 283 5.04 20.37 -24.27
C THR A 283 4.64 18.95 -24.69
N ARG A 284 4.35 18.73 -25.98
CA ARG A 284 4.02 17.40 -26.51
C ARG A 284 5.16 16.41 -26.31
N THR A 285 6.39 16.78 -26.68
CA THR A 285 7.57 15.89 -26.56
C THR A 285 7.84 15.55 -25.10
N ALA A 286 7.67 16.51 -24.19
CA ALA A 286 7.82 16.29 -22.76
C ALA A 286 6.76 15.34 -22.20
N ILE A 287 5.50 15.45 -22.65
CA ILE A 287 4.43 14.51 -22.28
C ILE A 287 4.78 13.11 -22.79
N ASP A 288 5.17 12.98 -24.07
CA ASP A 288 5.55 11.69 -24.66
C ASP A 288 6.73 11.04 -23.94
N ARG A 289 7.70 11.86 -23.48
CA ARG A 289 8.82 11.40 -22.64
C ARG A 289 8.37 10.87 -21.29
N VAL A 290 7.47 11.57 -20.61
CA VAL A 290 6.96 11.17 -19.28
C VAL A 290 6.03 9.96 -19.36
N LEU A 291 5.22 9.88 -20.41
CA LEU A 291 4.30 8.77 -20.66
C LEU A 291 4.96 7.56 -21.34
N LYS A 292 6.25 7.66 -21.66
CA LYS A 292 6.99 6.56 -22.28
C LYS A 292 6.84 5.29 -21.44
N PRO A 293 6.30 4.19 -22.02
CA PRO A 293 6.16 2.93 -21.31
C PRO A 293 7.53 2.38 -20.90
N THR A 294 7.60 1.84 -19.68
CA THR A 294 8.78 1.12 -19.19
C THR A 294 8.32 -0.08 -18.36
N GLY A 295 9.17 -1.09 -18.22
CA GLY A 295 8.92 -2.23 -17.34
C GLY A 295 8.79 -1.82 -15.87
N ALA A 296 9.36 -0.68 -15.49
CA ALA A 296 9.21 -0.10 -14.16
C ALA A 296 7.74 0.19 -13.78
N ASN A 297 6.85 0.42 -14.76
CA ASN A 297 5.42 0.62 -14.49
C ASN A 297 4.73 -0.65 -13.96
N PHE A 298 5.36 -1.81 -14.16
CA PHE A 298 4.93 -3.10 -13.60
C PHE A 298 5.70 -3.48 -12.33
N ARG A 299 6.81 -2.79 -12.01
CA ARG A 299 7.62 -2.96 -10.77
C ARG A 299 6.97 -2.34 -9.53
N GLY A 300 5.66 -2.52 -9.37
CA GLY A 300 5.02 -2.25 -8.08
C GLY A 300 5.00 -3.53 -7.23
N ARG A 301 4.81 -3.38 -5.92
CA ARG A 301 4.75 -4.52 -4.98
C ARG A 301 3.76 -5.61 -5.44
N LEU A 302 4.25 -6.84 -5.54
CA LEU A 302 3.41 -8.04 -5.68
C LEU A 302 3.09 -8.60 -4.29
N PRO A 303 1.88 -9.13 -4.07
CA PRO A 303 1.53 -9.74 -2.78
C PRO A 303 2.29 -11.05 -2.57
N SER A 304 2.99 -11.19 -1.44
CA SER A 304 3.57 -12.48 -1.02
C SER A 304 2.50 -13.43 -0.49
N TYR A 305 1.40 -12.88 0.04
CA TYR A 305 0.27 -13.63 0.57
C TYR A 305 -1.02 -13.06 0.02
N VAL A 306 -1.95 -13.94 -0.35
CA VAL A 306 -3.32 -13.57 -0.75
C VAL A 306 -4.28 -14.52 -0.07
N VAL A 307 -5.27 -13.96 0.62
CA VAL A 307 -6.36 -14.72 1.25
C VAL A 307 -7.43 -15.06 0.21
N ARG A 308 -8.22 -16.12 0.46
CA ARG A 308 -9.39 -16.43 -0.38
C ARG A 308 -10.34 -15.24 -0.48
N SER A 309 -11.07 -15.17 -1.58
CA SER A 309 -12.00 -14.07 -1.91
C SER A 309 -13.02 -13.77 -0.81
N GLU A 310 -13.54 -14.81 -0.16
CA GLU A 310 -14.52 -14.71 0.92
C GLU A 310 -13.99 -14.02 2.18
N TYR A 311 -12.66 -13.93 2.34
CA TYR A 311 -12.00 -13.28 3.47
C TYR A 311 -11.39 -11.90 3.12
N ARG A 312 -11.67 -11.36 1.92
CA ARG A 312 -11.19 -10.02 1.55
C ARG A 312 -12.03 -8.89 2.14
N GLU A 313 -13.30 -9.17 2.41
CA GLU A 313 -14.19 -8.25 3.09
C GLU A 313 -14.06 -8.39 4.62
N PRO A 314 -14.45 -7.36 5.39
CA PRO A 314 -14.50 -7.46 6.85
C PRO A 314 -15.41 -8.61 7.29
N LEU A 315 -14.97 -9.43 8.26
CA LEU A 315 -15.80 -10.52 8.80
C LEU A 315 -17.08 -10.03 9.47
N GLY A 316 -17.09 -8.76 9.90
CA GLY A 316 -18.28 -8.07 10.33
C GLY A 316 -18.08 -6.57 10.43
N THR A 317 -19.16 -5.85 10.71
CA THR A 317 -19.17 -4.40 10.78
C THR A 317 -19.94 -3.87 11.98
N SER A 318 -19.60 -2.66 12.40
CA SER A 318 -20.33 -1.95 13.46
C SER A 318 -20.39 -0.45 13.18
N LYS A 319 -21.46 0.20 13.63
CA LYS A 319 -21.58 1.65 13.60
C LYS A 319 -21.32 2.21 14.98
N LEU A 320 -20.41 3.16 15.09
CA LEU A 320 -20.27 3.97 16.30
C LEU A 320 -20.99 5.29 16.02
N LEU A 321 -22.08 5.51 16.73
CA LEU A 321 -22.82 6.77 16.65
C LEU A 321 -22.26 7.70 17.72
N LEU A 322 -21.82 8.89 17.31
CA LEU A 322 -21.64 10.01 18.23
C LEU A 322 -23.04 10.37 18.72
N ALA A 323 -23.36 10.06 19.98
CA ALA A 323 -24.64 10.48 20.56
C ALA A 323 -24.73 12.02 20.52
N PRO A 324 -25.91 12.59 20.20
CA PRO A 324 -26.10 14.04 20.07
C PRO A 324 -25.91 14.81 21.39
#